data_AF-A0A7J7JT98-F1
#
_entry.id   AF-A0A7J7JT98-F1
#
_cell.length_a   1.000
_cell.length_b   1.000
_cell.length_c   1.000
_cell.angle_alpha   90.00
_cell.angle_beta   90.00
_cell.angle_gamma   90.00
#
_symmetry.space_group_name_H-M   'P 1'
#
loop_
_entity.id
_entity.type
_entity.pdbx_description
1 polymer ?
#
loop_
_entity_poly.entity_id
_entity_poly.type
_entity_poly.pdbx_seq_one_letter_code
_entity_poly.pdbx_strand_id
1 'polypeptide(L)'
;MEFNQYVQPACLPGDENLDLVGNDDCWITGWGLTQGSQDENVLQELNIEVRTNSDCANIWGADMIHDTHICLGHGQTGACNGDSGGPLVCRVNGRFVLAGATSWGRSGCQTAGYPSVYTRISKYLDWIARNAN
;
A
#
# COMPACT_ATOMS: atom_id res chain seq x y z
N MET A 1 7.94 -10.90 -21.07
CA MET A 1 8.48 -9.71 -20.39
C MET A 1 9.92 -10.03 -20.03
N GLU A 2 10.87 -9.16 -20.36
CA GLU A 2 12.29 -9.37 -20.06
C GLU A 2 12.73 -8.39 -18.98
N PHE A 3 13.45 -8.89 -17.97
CA PHE A 3 13.96 -8.05 -16.90
C PHE A 3 15.17 -7.24 -17.38
N ASN A 4 15.19 -5.96 -17.01
CA ASN A 4 16.25 -5.02 -17.34
C ASN A 4 16.29 -3.89 -16.29
N GLN A 5 17.10 -2.86 -16.51
CA GLN A 5 17.23 -1.73 -15.56
C GLN A 5 15.92 -0.95 -15.27
N TYR A 6 14.92 -1.05 -16.14
CA TYR A 6 13.61 -0.40 -16.01
C TYR A 6 12.49 -1.36 -15.59
N VAL A 7 12.72 -2.67 -15.69
CA VAL A 7 11.72 -3.70 -15.41
C VAL A 7 12.31 -4.71 -14.44
N GLN A 8 11.92 -4.59 -13.17
CA GLN A 8 12.30 -5.49 -12.08
C GLN A 8 11.08 -5.79 -11.22
N PRO A 9 10.93 -7.02 -10.70
CA PRO A 9 9.88 -7.34 -9.75
C PRO A 9 10.19 -6.75 -8.37
N ALA A 10 9.15 -6.38 -7.62
CA ALA A 10 9.26 -6.17 -6.17
C ALA A 10 9.47 -7.51 -5.46
N CYS A 11 10.14 -7.49 -4.30
CA CYS A 11 10.27 -8.69 -3.48
C CYS A 11 8.92 -9.00 -2.81
N LEU A 12 8.61 -10.28 -2.62
CA LEU A 12 7.52 -10.67 -1.70
C LEU A 12 8.01 -10.60 -0.25
N PRO A 13 7.10 -10.38 0.72
CA PRO A 13 7.42 -10.54 2.14
C PRO A 13 7.98 -11.92 2.44
N GLY A 14 9.03 -11.98 3.27
CA GLY A 14 9.63 -13.25 3.70
C GLY A 14 8.94 -13.91 4.90
N ASP A 15 8.04 -13.19 5.57
CA ASP A 15 7.33 -13.61 6.78
C ASP A 15 5.88 -13.11 6.72
N GLU A 16 4.93 -13.96 7.07
CA GLU A 16 3.50 -13.63 7.17
C GLU A 16 3.19 -12.59 8.27
N ASN A 17 4.08 -12.50 9.27
CA ASN A 17 4.01 -11.63 10.43
C ASN A 17 4.98 -10.45 10.33
N LEU A 18 5.42 -10.10 9.12
CA LEU A 18 6.22 -8.90 8.86
C LEU A 18 5.52 -7.66 9.45
N ASP A 19 6.13 -7.10 10.50
CA ASP A 19 5.70 -5.85 11.10
C ASP A 19 6.41 -4.67 10.41
N LEU A 20 5.62 -3.70 9.99
CA LEU A 20 6.06 -2.50 9.28
C LEU A 20 5.62 -1.22 10.00
N VAL A 21 4.96 -1.34 11.15
CA VAL A 21 4.54 -0.17 11.94
C VAL A 21 5.78 0.60 12.39
N GLY A 22 5.78 1.91 12.14
CA GLY A 22 6.93 2.78 12.42
C GLY A 22 8.05 2.70 11.38
N ASN A 23 7.90 1.93 10.30
CA ASN A 23 8.79 2.04 9.14
C ASN A 23 8.47 3.34 8.38
N ASP A 24 9.50 4.16 8.17
CA ASP A 24 9.42 5.46 7.49
C ASP A 24 9.81 5.40 6.00
N ASP A 25 10.28 4.25 5.49
CA ASP A 25 10.67 4.04 4.09
C ASP A 25 9.66 3.15 3.35
N CYS A 26 8.41 3.61 3.35
CA CYS A 26 7.29 2.98 2.66
C CYS A 26 6.69 3.94 1.63
N TRP A 27 6.36 3.43 0.45
CA TRP A 27 5.95 4.22 -0.71
C TRP A 27 4.77 3.59 -1.42
N ILE A 28 3.83 4.44 -1.82
CA ILE A 28 2.83 4.10 -2.83
C ILE A 28 3.20 4.81 -4.13
N THR A 29 2.97 4.14 -5.26
CA THR A 29 3.28 4.70 -6.58
C THR A 29 2.13 4.45 -7.55
N GLY A 30 1.94 5.37 -8.50
CA GLY A 30 0.89 5.23 -9.49
C GLY A 30 0.65 6.48 -10.33
N TRP A 31 -0.39 6.42 -11.16
CA TRP A 31 -0.83 7.47 -12.09
C TRP A 31 -2.26 7.93 -11.79
N GLY A 32 -2.80 7.56 -10.64
CA GLY A 32 -4.12 7.96 -10.20
C GLY A 32 -4.25 9.46 -10.06
N LEU A 33 -5.50 9.90 -9.91
CA LEU A 33 -5.83 11.30 -9.76
C LEU A 33 -5.04 11.92 -8.60
N THR A 34 -4.65 13.17 -8.77
CA THR A 34 -4.04 13.95 -7.69
C THR A 34 -4.97 15.10 -7.33
N GLN A 35 -4.82 15.66 -6.13
CA GLN A 35 -5.46 16.94 -5.82
C GLN A 35 -4.72 18.06 -6.59
N GLY A 36 -5.06 18.27 -7.86
CA GLY A 36 -4.47 19.30 -8.70
C GLY A 36 -4.32 18.89 -10.18
N SER A 37 -3.60 19.70 -10.95
CA SER A 37 -3.22 19.42 -12.34
C SER A 37 -1.79 18.88 -12.39
N GLN A 38 -1.62 17.61 -12.07
CA GLN A 38 -0.36 16.90 -12.34
C GLN A 38 -0.43 16.27 -13.75
N ASP A 39 0.73 16.11 -14.39
CA ASP A 39 0.81 15.43 -15.69
C ASP A 39 0.52 13.94 -15.50
N GLU A 40 -0.60 13.48 -16.07
CA GLU A 40 -1.07 12.10 -16.03
C GLU A 40 -0.09 11.12 -16.70
N ASN A 41 0.93 11.60 -17.42
CA ASN A 41 1.95 10.77 -18.06
C ASN A 41 3.19 10.52 -17.18
N VAL A 42 3.30 11.17 -16.03
CA VAL A 42 4.44 11.02 -15.12
C VAL A 42 4.02 10.21 -13.90
N LEU A 43 4.74 9.12 -13.63
CA LEU A 43 4.53 8.30 -12.44
C LEU A 43 4.73 9.17 -11.19
N GLN A 44 3.77 9.10 -10.27
CA GLN A 44 3.83 9.78 -8.98
C GLN A 44 4.19 8.80 -7.86
N GLU A 45 4.77 9.33 -6.79
CA GLU A 45 5.08 8.58 -5.59
C GLU A 45 4.73 9.37 -4.33
N LEU A 46 4.38 8.65 -3.26
CA LEU A 46 4.14 9.23 -1.94
C LEU A 46 4.75 8.34 -0.87
N ASN A 47 5.65 8.93 -0.08
CA ASN A 47 6.12 8.33 1.17
C ASN A 47 4.98 8.36 2.21
N ILE A 48 4.69 7.21 2.81
CA ILE A 48 3.54 7.06 3.71
C ILE A 48 3.83 6.07 4.83
N GLU A 49 3.39 6.41 6.03
CA GLU A 49 3.60 5.60 7.24
C GLU A 49 2.59 4.44 7.32
N VAL A 50 3.06 3.26 7.76
CA VAL A 50 2.19 2.13 8.10
C VAL A 50 1.67 2.27 9.54
N ARG A 51 0.36 2.06 9.71
CA ARG A 51 -0.35 2.14 10.98
C ARG A 51 -0.75 0.78 11.50
N THR A 52 -0.97 0.71 12.81
CA THR A 52 -1.57 -0.47 13.44
C THR A 52 -3.01 -0.65 12.95
N ASN A 53 -3.46 -1.90 12.86
CA ASN A 53 -4.86 -2.19 12.55
C ASN A 53 -5.81 -1.65 13.63
N SER A 54 -5.36 -1.57 14.90
CA SER A 54 -6.14 -0.98 15.99
C SER A 54 -6.38 0.51 15.80
N ASP A 55 -5.37 1.28 15.40
CA ASP A 55 -5.53 2.71 15.11
C ASP A 55 -6.53 2.93 13.97
N CYS A 56 -6.42 2.09 12.94
CA CYS A 56 -7.30 2.11 11.79
C CYS A 56 -8.74 1.76 12.17
N ALA A 57 -8.92 0.72 13.00
CA ALA A 57 -10.22 0.27 13.51
C ALA A 57 -10.88 1.32 14.42
N ASN A 58 -10.10 2.11 15.17
CA ASN A 58 -10.64 3.21 15.98
C ASN A 58 -11.28 4.32 15.13
N ILE A 59 -10.87 4.44 13.86
CA ILE A 59 -11.38 5.46 12.93
C ILE A 59 -12.48 4.89 12.02
N TRP A 60 -12.25 3.69 11.46
CA TRP A 60 -13.17 3.05 10.51
C TRP A 60 -14.26 2.21 11.18
N GLY A 61 -14.05 1.77 12.43
CA GLY A 61 -14.86 0.76 13.10
C GLY A 61 -14.19 -0.61 13.09
N ALA A 62 -14.28 -1.32 14.23
CA ALA A 62 -13.65 -2.63 14.42
C ALA A 62 -14.13 -3.71 13.44
N ASP A 63 -15.38 -3.65 12.99
CA ASP A 63 -15.94 -4.62 12.06
C ASP A 63 -15.43 -4.44 10.61
N MET A 64 -14.77 -3.32 10.30
CA MET A 64 -14.28 -3.03 8.96
C MET A 64 -12.80 -3.37 8.75
N ILE A 65 -12.04 -3.54 9.83
CA ILE A 65 -10.59 -3.75 9.76
C ILE A 65 -10.25 -5.17 10.21
N HIS A 66 -9.77 -5.98 9.28
CA HIS A 66 -9.31 -7.36 9.51
C HIS A 66 -7.79 -7.45 9.49
N ASP A 67 -7.24 -8.56 9.96
CA ASP A 67 -5.80 -8.85 9.95
C ASP A 67 -5.22 -8.94 8.53
N THR A 68 -6.06 -9.22 7.53
CA THR A 68 -5.74 -9.17 6.10
C THR A 68 -5.60 -7.75 5.55
N HIS A 69 -5.82 -6.71 6.36
CA HIS A 69 -5.61 -5.31 5.98
C HIS A 69 -4.29 -4.76 6.54
N ILE A 70 -3.72 -3.82 5.79
CA ILE A 70 -2.63 -2.92 6.22
C ILE A 70 -3.09 -1.47 6.00
N CYS A 71 -2.97 -0.64 7.03
CA CYS A 71 -3.47 0.73 6.98
C CYS A 71 -2.34 1.74 6.87
N LEU A 72 -2.57 2.82 6.12
CA LEU A 72 -1.55 3.78 5.73
C LEU A 72 -1.97 5.22 6.04
N GLY A 73 -1.01 5.99 6.54
CA GLY A 73 -1.13 7.43 6.78
C GLY A 73 -2.08 7.80 7.91
N HIS A 74 -2.23 9.11 8.11
CA HIS A 74 -3.12 9.69 9.14
C HIS A 74 -4.29 10.47 8.51
N GLY A 75 -4.53 10.26 7.21
CA GLY A 75 -5.63 10.90 6.50
C GLY A 75 -5.41 12.37 6.13
N GLN A 76 -4.17 12.80 5.95
CA GLN A 76 -3.82 14.06 5.27
C GLN A 76 -3.50 13.83 3.79
N THR A 77 -2.85 12.71 3.50
CA THR A 77 -2.42 12.27 2.18
C THR A 77 -2.73 10.78 2.02
N GLY A 78 -2.77 10.29 0.77
CA GLY A 78 -3.06 8.90 0.45
C GLY A 78 -3.28 8.71 -1.04
N ALA A 79 -3.53 7.47 -1.46
CA ALA A 79 -3.93 7.18 -2.84
C ALA A 79 -5.29 7.82 -3.18
N CYS A 80 -5.47 8.19 -4.45
CA CYS A 80 -6.78 8.57 -4.99
C CYS A 80 -7.24 7.58 -6.07
N ASN A 81 -8.38 7.86 -6.68
CA ASN A 81 -8.98 7.08 -7.76
C ASN A 81 -7.97 6.91 -8.91
N GLY A 82 -7.87 5.68 -9.43
CA GLY A 82 -6.98 5.35 -10.56
C GLY A 82 -5.79 4.47 -10.18
N ASP A 83 -5.45 4.38 -8.89
CA ASP A 83 -4.35 3.54 -8.39
C ASP A 83 -4.84 2.20 -7.79
N SER A 84 -6.06 1.77 -8.10
CA SER A 84 -6.64 0.54 -7.58
C SER A 84 -5.78 -0.68 -7.95
N GLY A 85 -5.41 -1.49 -6.96
CA GLY A 85 -4.45 -2.60 -7.12
C GLY A 85 -2.97 -2.19 -7.17
N GLY A 86 -2.67 -0.88 -7.12
CA GLY A 86 -1.31 -0.34 -7.09
C GLY A 86 -0.52 -0.76 -5.84
N PRO A 87 0.81 -0.69 -5.87
CA PRO A 87 1.64 -1.25 -4.81
C PRO A 87 1.78 -0.30 -3.62
N LEU A 88 1.85 -0.89 -2.43
CA LEU A 88 2.63 -0.36 -1.31
C LEU A 88 3.93 -1.15 -1.24
N VAL A 89 5.06 -0.47 -1.40
CA VAL A 89 6.40 -1.06 -1.20
C VAL A 89 7.08 -0.45 0.02
N CYS A 90 7.72 -1.28 0.83
CA CYS A 90 8.50 -0.84 1.98
C CYS A 90 9.93 -1.36 1.89
N ARG A 91 10.92 -0.56 2.26
CA ARG A 91 12.31 -1.02 2.32
C ARG A 91 12.51 -1.89 3.55
N VAL A 92 12.92 -3.13 3.33
CA VAL A 92 13.24 -4.11 4.36
C VAL A 92 14.58 -4.75 4.00
N ASN A 93 15.56 -4.70 4.89
CA ASN A 93 16.91 -5.26 4.67
C ASN A 93 17.55 -4.79 3.33
N GLY A 94 17.34 -3.52 2.97
CA GLY A 94 17.90 -2.90 1.78
C GLY A 94 17.18 -3.22 0.46
N ARG A 95 16.02 -3.90 0.49
CA ARG A 95 15.20 -4.22 -0.69
C ARG A 95 13.77 -3.72 -0.54
N PHE A 96 13.14 -3.34 -1.64
CA PHE A 96 11.72 -3.01 -1.65
C PHE A 96 10.87 -4.29 -1.68
N VAL A 97 10.05 -4.44 -0.65
CA VAL A 97 9.11 -5.54 -0.46
C VAL A 97 7.70 -5.03 -0.72
N LEU A 98 6.92 -5.77 -1.52
CA LEU A 98 5.50 -5.51 -1.76
C LEU A 98 4.70 -5.85 -0.51
N ALA A 99 4.43 -4.84 0.32
CA ALA A 99 3.76 -4.98 1.60
C ALA A 99 2.23 -4.94 1.47
N GLY A 100 1.72 -4.20 0.48
CA GLY A 100 0.29 -4.03 0.29
C GLY A 100 -0.12 -3.82 -1.17
N ALA A 101 -1.41 -3.99 -1.44
CA ALA A 101 -2.05 -3.59 -2.69
C ALA A 101 -3.23 -2.66 -2.40
N THR A 102 -3.36 -1.57 -3.15
CA THR A 102 -4.42 -0.57 -2.97
C THR A 102 -5.78 -1.25 -3.02
N SER A 103 -6.60 -1.08 -1.98
CA SER A 103 -7.90 -1.73 -1.86
C SER A 103 -9.03 -0.71 -1.77
N TRP A 104 -9.09 0.05 -0.66
CA TRP A 104 -10.17 1.00 -0.44
C TRP A 104 -9.78 2.11 0.55
N GLY A 105 -10.64 3.12 0.63
CA GLY A 105 -10.49 4.25 1.53
C GLY A 105 -11.70 5.15 1.44
N ARG A 106 -11.59 6.36 1.97
CA ARG A 106 -12.64 7.36 1.83
C ARG A 106 -12.83 7.73 0.36
N SER A 107 -14.07 7.96 -0.05
CA SER A 107 -14.39 8.37 -1.42
C SER A 107 -13.81 9.75 -1.75
N GLY A 108 -13.17 9.87 -2.92
CA GLY A 108 -12.53 11.10 -3.38
C GLY A 108 -11.07 11.22 -2.94
N CYS A 109 -10.35 12.24 -3.44
CA CYS A 109 -8.93 12.41 -3.11
C CYS A 109 -8.67 12.99 -1.71
N GLN A 110 -9.72 13.37 -0.98
CA GLN A 110 -9.61 13.90 0.38
C GLN A 110 -9.78 12.76 1.39
N THR A 111 -8.68 12.38 2.02
CA THR A 111 -8.68 11.35 3.07
C THR A 111 -9.34 11.86 4.36
N ALA A 112 -9.21 13.16 4.66
CA ALA A 112 -9.97 13.87 5.69
C ALA A 112 -10.01 13.13 7.04
N GLY A 113 -8.82 12.75 7.51
CA GLY A 113 -8.57 12.05 8.77
C GLY A 113 -8.67 10.51 8.70
N TYR A 114 -9.10 9.95 7.57
CA TYR A 114 -9.23 8.50 7.42
C TYR A 114 -7.95 7.89 6.80
N PRO A 115 -7.35 6.87 7.43
CA PRO A 115 -6.26 6.10 6.83
C PRO A 115 -6.71 5.37 5.56
N SER A 116 -5.81 5.20 4.60
CA SER A 116 -6.03 4.32 3.45
C SER A 116 -5.89 2.85 3.86
N VAL A 117 -6.71 1.97 3.28
CA VAL A 117 -6.72 0.55 3.59
C VAL A 117 -6.28 -0.27 2.38
N TYR A 118 -5.21 -1.04 2.57
CA TYR A 118 -4.59 -1.87 1.56
C TYR A 118 -4.75 -3.34 1.96
N THR A 119 -4.74 -4.23 0.98
CA THR A 119 -4.64 -5.68 1.21
C THR A 119 -3.23 -6.00 1.71
N ARG A 120 -3.09 -6.69 2.83
CA ARG A 120 -1.81 -7.08 3.43
C ARG A 120 -1.22 -8.30 2.73
N ILE A 121 -0.20 -8.12 1.89
CA ILE A 121 0.35 -9.18 1.03
C ILE A 121 0.94 -10.34 1.84
N SER A 122 1.51 -10.07 3.02
CA SER A 122 2.09 -11.11 3.87
C SER A 122 1.07 -12.20 4.27
N LYS A 123 -0.23 -11.89 4.30
CA LYS A 123 -1.31 -12.85 4.61
C LYS A 123 -1.75 -13.71 3.42
N TYR A 124 -1.23 -13.43 2.23
CA TYR A 124 -1.61 -14.14 1.00
C TYR A 124 -0.44 -14.88 0.34
N LEU A 125 0.73 -14.97 0.98
CA LEU A 125 1.92 -15.62 0.42
C LEU A 125 1.64 -17.07 -0.04
N ASP A 126 0.93 -17.85 0.77
CA ASP A 126 0.52 -19.22 0.44
C ASP A 126 -0.37 -19.32 -0.79
N TRP A 127 -1.28 -18.36 -0.95
CA TRP A 127 -2.16 -18.30 -2.11
C TRP A 127 -1.38 -17.88 -3.35
N ILE A 128 -0.49 -16.89 -3.23
CA ILE A 128 0.38 -16.43 -4.33
C ILE A 128 1.26 -17.59 -4.80
N ALA A 129 1.94 -18.30 -3.89
CA ALA A 129 2.81 -19.42 -4.21
C ALA A 129 2.10 -20.56 -4.95
N ARG A 130 0.80 -20.78 -4.67
CA ARG A 130 -0.01 -21.79 -5.35
C ARG A 130 -0.47 -21.38 -6.75
N ASN A 131 -0.53 -20.09 -7.04
CA ASN A 131 -1.13 -19.55 -8.28
C ASN A 131 -0.13 -18.82 -9.20
N ALA A 132 1.12 -18.68 -8.79
CA ALA A 132 2.17 -17.98 -9.54
C ALA A 132 3.18 -18.92 -10.23
N ASN A 133 2.78 -20.16 -10.51
CA ASN A 133 3.60 -21.17 -11.21
C ASN A 133 3.55 -21.00 -12.73
#